data_AF-A0A3B8MCR4-F1
#
_entry.id   AF-A0A3B8MCR4-F1
#
_cell.length_a   1.000
_cell.length_b   1.000
_cell.length_c   1.000
_cell.angle_alpha   90.00
_cell.angle_beta   90.00
_cell.angle_gamma   90.00
#
_symmetry.space_group_name_H-M   'P 1'
#
loop_
_entity.id
_entity.type
_entity.pdbx_description
1 polymer ?
#
loop_
_entity_poly.entity_id
_entity_poly.type
_entity_poly.pdbx_seq_one_letter_code
_entity_poly.pdbx_strand_id
1 'polypeptide(L)' 'MEDDLKDLDDGLETIVGPKGVRLSGGQMQRTAAAWMFLRHRELFVFDDLSSALDVETDQKLWARMFERRENE' A
#
# COMPACT_ATOMS: atom_id res chain seq x y z
N MET A 1 -2.64 0.22 -5.91
CA MET A 1 -1.41 -0.47 -6.35
C MET A 1 -1.67 -1.29 -7.59
N GLU A 2 -2.74 -2.10 -7.66
CA GLU A 2 -3.08 -2.84 -8.91
C GLU A 2 -3.12 -1.92 -10.14
N ASP A 3 -3.70 -0.73 -10.02
CA ASP A 3 -3.74 0.25 -11.11
C ASP A 3 -2.40 0.97 -11.30
N ASP A 4 -1.77 1.42 -10.21
CA ASP A 4 -0.44 2.05 -10.26
C ASP A 4 0.62 1.17 -10.96
N LEU A 5 0.60 -0.15 -10.74
CA LEU A 5 1.56 -1.09 -11.32
C LEU A 5 1.46 -1.17 -12.84
N LYS A 6 0.31 -0.82 -13.43
CA LYS A 6 0.13 -0.76 -14.89
C LYS A 6 0.82 0.45 -15.51
N ASP A 7 1.00 1.50 -14.71
CA ASP A 7 1.62 2.76 -15.13
C ASP A 7 3.14 2.78 -14.85
N LEU A 8 3.68 1.73 -14.25
CA LEU A 8 5.11 1.56 -14.01
C LEU A 8 5.72 0.63 -15.07
N ASP A 9 6.72 1.12 -15.81
CA ASP A 9 7.33 0.41 -16.95
C ASP A 9 7.80 -1.01 -16.60
N ASP A 10 8.36 -1.20 -15.40
CA ASP A 10 8.88 -2.49 -14.93
C ASP A 10 7.94 -3.17 -13.90
N GLY A 11 6.72 -2.63 -13.70
CA GLY A 11 5.74 -3.16 -12.76
C GLY A 11 6.32 -3.31 -11.34
N LEU A 12 6.29 -4.54 -10.79
CA LEU A 12 6.83 -4.85 -9.45
C LEU A 12 8.36 -4.75 -9.37
N GLU A 13 9.07 -4.87 -10.49
CA GLU A 13 10.54 -4.77 -10.54
C GLU A 13 11.01 -3.31 -10.68
N THR A 14 10.08 -2.36 -10.70
CA THR A 14 10.40 -0.94 -10.84
C THR A 14 11.31 -0.47 -9.73
N ILE A 15 12.46 0.06 -10.13
CA ILE A 15 13.42 0.67 -9.20
C ILE A 15 12.81 1.97 -8.67
N VAL A 16 12.65 2.05 -7.34
CA VAL A 16 12.17 3.24 -6.63
C VAL A 16 13.30 3.93 -5.86
N GLY A 17 13.24 5.27 -5.75
CA GLY A 17 14.20 6.07 -4.97
C GLY A 17 15.01 7.07 -5.81
N PRO A 18 16.14 7.59 -5.29
CA PRO A 18 16.87 8.71 -5.91
C PRO A 18 17.36 8.48 -7.34
N LYS A 19 17.53 7.21 -7.75
CA LYS A 19 17.95 6.79 -9.09
C LYS A 19 16.84 6.08 -9.87
N GLY A 20 15.62 6.06 -9.34
CA GLY A 20 14.48 5.36 -9.90
C GLY A 20 13.23 6.23 -9.94
N VAL A 21 12.07 5.62 -10.07
CA VAL A 21 10.79 6.32 -10.06
C VAL A 21 10.53 6.91 -8.67
N ARG A 22 10.06 8.16 -8.65
CA ARG A 22 9.57 8.80 -7.44
C ARG A 22 8.10 8.50 -7.26
N LEU A 23 7.78 7.72 -6.24
CA LEU A 23 6.40 7.44 -5.84
C LEU A 23 5.73 8.70 -5.28
N SER A 24 4.43 8.84 -5.53
CA SER A 24 3.59 9.81 -4.83
C SER A 24 3.45 9.47 -3.34
N GLY A 25 2.98 10.42 -2.52
CA GLY A 25 2.74 10.19 -1.09
C GLY A 25 1.83 8.98 -0.83
N GLY A 26 0.70 8.90 -1.54
CA GLY A 26 -0.22 7.79 -1.44
C GLY A 26 0.37 6.46 -1.95
N GLN A 27 1.16 6.48 -3.03
CA GLN A 27 1.86 5.27 -3.50
C GLN A 27 2.87 4.77 -2.48
N MET A 28 3.62 5.66 -1.82
CA MET A 28 4.54 5.27 -0.75
C MET A 28 3.79 4.67 0.44
N GLN A 29 2.70 5.28 0.91
CA GLN A 29 1.89 4.75 2.02
C GLN A 29 1.29 3.38 1.68
N ARG A 30 0.73 3.21 0.47
CA ARG A 30 0.22 1.90 0.01
C ARG A 30 1.31 0.83 -0.08
N THR A 31 2.52 1.21 -0.53
CA THR A 31 3.67 0.30 -0.58
C THR A 31 4.10 -0.12 0.83
N ALA A 32 4.14 0.82 1.78
CA ALA A 32 4.44 0.54 3.18
C ALA A 32 3.36 -0.36 3.82
N ALA A 33 2.07 -0.10 3.55
CA ALA A 33 0.97 -0.94 4.00
C ALA A 33 1.09 -2.37 3.46
N ALA A 34 1.37 -2.54 2.17
CA ALA A 34 1.59 -3.85 1.57
C ALA A 34 2.74 -4.60 2.26
N TRP A 35 3.87 -3.92 2.51
CA TRP A 35 5.01 -4.46 3.25
C TRP A 35 4.65 -4.93 4.66
N MET A 36 3.78 -4.17 5.34
CA MET A 36 3.30 -4.52 6.67
C MET A 36 2.39 -5.77 6.61
N PHE A 37 1.44 -5.80 5.68
CA PHE A 37 0.48 -6.91 5.51
C PHE A 37 1.09 -8.20 4.97
N LEU A 38 2.24 -8.14 4.30
CA LEU A 38 3.00 -9.32 3.89
C LEU A 38 3.51 -10.14 5.09
N ARG A 39 3.57 -9.55 6.28
CA ARG A 39 4.01 -10.21 7.50
C ARG A 39 2.78 -10.68 8.28
N HIS A 40 2.71 -11.98 8.62
CA HIS A 40 1.73 -12.47 9.58
C HIS A 40 2.03 -11.89 10.97
N ARG A 41 1.10 -11.09 11.51
CA ARG A 41 1.24 -10.40 12.80
C ARG A 41 -0.08 -10.43 13.55
N GLU A 42 0.00 -10.62 14.86
CA GLU A 42 -1.16 -10.58 15.75
C GLU A 42 -1.66 -9.14 15.95
N LEU A 43 -0.73 -8.18 16.00
CA LEU A 43 -0.97 -6.74 16.19
C LEU A 43 -0.35 -5.92 15.06
N PHE A 44 -1.13 -4.96 14.54
CA PHE A 44 -0.67 -3.91 13.64
C PHE A 44 -0.81 -2.55 14.32
N VAL A 45 0.21 -1.70 14.20
CA VAL A 45 0.21 -0.32 14.67
C VAL A 45 0.32 0.59 13.46
N PHE A 46 -0.56 1.57 13.38
CA PHE A 46 -0.65 2.50 12.27
C PHE A 46 -0.33 3.89 12.78
N ASP A 47 0.70 4.52 12.21
CA ASP A 47 1.00 5.92 12.42
C ASP A 47 0.67 6.67 11.13
N ASP A 48 -0.49 7.34 11.13
CA ASP A 48 -0.96 8.19 10.04
C ASP A 48 -0.98 7.53 8.63
N LEU A 49 -1.44 6.28 8.55
CA LEU A 49 -1.39 5.49 7.31
C LEU A 49 -2.26 6.06 6.17
N SER A 50 -3.29 6.85 6.50
CA SER A 50 -4.30 7.31 5.54
C SER A 50 -4.10 8.75 5.05
N SER A 51 -3.17 9.52 5.63
CA SER A 51 -3.09 10.97 5.38
C SER A 51 -2.76 11.39 3.95
N ALA A 52 -2.13 10.50 3.16
CA ALA A 52 -1.81 10.77 1.76
C ALA A 52 -2.66 9.93 0.79
N LEU A 53 -3.71 9.28 1.27
CA LEU A 53 -4.66 8.52 0.47
C LEU A 53 -5.88 9.38 0.12
N ASP A 54 -6.40 9.22 -1.10
CA ASP A 54 -7.75 9.69 -1.42
C ASP A 54 -8.80 8.84 -0.69
N VAL A 55 -10.02 9.39 -0.58
CA VAL A 55 -11.11 8.79 0.22
C VAL A 55 -11.47 7.38 -0.27
N GLU A 56 -11.50 7.15 -1.57
CA GLU A 56 -11.86 5.85 -2.15
C GLU A 56 -10.80 4.79 -1.83
N THR A 57 -9.53 5.15 -2.02
CA THR A 57 -8.40 4.28 -1.69
C THR A 57 -8.36 3.93 -0.21
N ASP A 58 -8.57 4.90 0.68
CA ASP A 58 -8.56 4.67 2.13
C ASP A 58 -9.66 3.69 2.56
N GLN A 59 -10.91 3.92 2.10
CA GLN A 59 -12.02 3.02 2.37
C GLN A 59 -11.75 1.59 1.88
N LYS A 60 -11.21 1.44 0.66
CA LYS A 60 -10.86 0.14 0.09
C LYS A 60 -9.75 -0.56 0.86
N LEU A 61 -8.78 0.18 1.39
CA LEU A 61 -7.69 -0.37 2.20
C LEU A 61 -8.22 -0.97 3.50
N TRP A 62 -9.05 -0.24 4.24
CA TRP A 62 -9.59 -0.73 5.51
C TRP A 62 -10.58 -1.87 5.33
N ALA A 63 -11.46 -1.80 4.33
CA ALA A 63 -12.40 -2.88 4.02
C ALA A 63 -11.67 -4.21 3.79
N ARG A 64 -10.66 -4.22 2.91
CA ARG A 64 -9.85 -5.41 2.62
C ARG A 64 -9.07 -5.93 3.84
N MET A 65 -8.58 -5.03 4.70
CA MET A 65 -7.84 -5.41 5.91
C MET A 65 -8.74 -6.16 6.90
N PHE A 66 -9.96 -5.69 7.11
CA PHE A 66 -10.92 -6.34 8.02
C PHE A 66 -11.51 -7.62 7.42
N GLU A 67 -11.82 -7.66 6.12
CA GLU A 67 -12.25 -8.90 5.44
C GLU A 67 -11.21 -10.02 5.56
N ARG A 68 -9.91 -9.69 5.44
CA ARG A 68 -8.84 -10.69 5.57
C ARG A 68 -8.81 -11.33 6.97
N ARG A 69 -9.13 -10.56 8.02
CA ARG A 69 -9.15 -11.06 9.42
C ARG A 69 -10.33 -12.00 9.69
N GLU A 70 -11.44 -11.85 8.98
CA GLU A 70 -12.60 -12.75 9.14
C GLU A 70 -12.37 -14.13 8.50
N ASN A 71 -11.41 -14.21 7.58
CA ASN A 71 -11.10 -15.42 6.80
C ASN A 71 -9.88 -16.20 7.30
N GLU A 72 -9.21 -15.72 8.36
CA GLU A 72 -8.10 -16.39 9.07
C GLU A 72 -8.60 -17.10 10.33
#